data_AF-A0A0C3C0N6-F1
#
_entry.id   AF-A0A0C3C0N6-F1
#
_cell.length_a   1.000
_cell.length_b   1.000
_cell.length_c   1.000
_cell.angle_alpha   90.00
_cell.angle_beta   90.00
_cell.angle_gamma   90.00
#
_symmetry.space_group_name_H-M   'P 1'
#
loop_
_entity.id
_entity.type
_entity.pdbx_description
1 polymer ?
#
loop_
_entity_poly.entity_id
_entity_poly.type
_entity_poly.pdbx_seq_one_letter_code
_entity_poly.pdbx_strand_id
1 'polypeptide(L)'
;MTLLNRCPLEICFQIFAFACTDGGYTGRSLSAVSRYIRDISSSYKFQSVALHHTRQTVSFASVLDGIPPHLRGVAFLFISN
;
A
#
# COMPACT_ATOMS: atom_id res chain seq x y z
N MET A 1 -22.86 -3.65 -0.39
CA MET A 1 -22.08 -4.49 0.55
C MET A 1 -21.25 -5.45 -0.29
N THR A 2 -19.92 -5.32 -0.32
CA THR A 2 -19.04 -6.10 -1.21
C THR A 2 -18.77 -7.50 -0.63
N LEU A 3 -18.70 -8.53 -1.50
CA LEU A 3 -18.42 -9.92 -1.10
C LEU A 3 -17.14 -10.07 -0.26
N LEU A 4 -16.16 -9.22 -0.51
CA LEU A 4 -14.87 -9.21 0.19
C LEU A 4 -15.01 -8.95 1.71
N ASN A 5 -16.10 -8.33 2.18
CA ASN A 5 -16.36 -8.12 3.61
C ASN A 5 -16.77 -9.40 4.35
N ARG A 6 -17.07 -10.48 3.61
CA ARG A 6 -17.39 -11.81 4.16
C ARG A 6 -16.25 -12.80 3.95
N CYS A 7 -15.18 -12.40 3.28
CA CYS A 7 -13.99 -13.21 3.10
C CYS A 7 -13.18 -13.22 4.41
N PRO A 8 -12.66 -14.38 4.85
CA PRO A 8 -11.75 -14.44 5.99
C PRO A 8 -10.55 -13.49 5.79
N LEU A 9 -10.11 -12.86 6.88
CA LEU A 9 -9.06 -11.84 6.84
C LEU A 9 -7.73 -12.45 6.36
N GLU A 10 -7.45 -13.70 6.72
CA GLU A 10 -6.24 -14.43 6.34
C GLU A 10 -6.11 -14.56 4.82
N ILE A 11 -7.23 -14.82 4.14
CA ILE A 11 -7.26 -14.92 2.68
C ILE A 11 -7.08 -13.53 2.06
N CYS A 12 -7.74 -12.51 2.60
CA CYS A 12 -7.55 -11.13 2.15
C CYS A 12 -6.07 -10.71 2.27
N PHE A 13 -5.45 -11.00 3.41
CA PHE A 13 -4.04 -10.71 3.69
C PHE A 13 -3.10 -11.42 2.72
N GLN A 14 -3.34 -12.70 2.41
CA GLN A 14 -2.56 -13.40 1.38
C GLN A 14 -2.71 -12.74 0.01
N ILE A 15 -3.94 -12.42 -0.40
CA ILE A 15 -4.21 -11.73 -1.67
C ILE A 15 -3.46 -10.40 -1.72
N PHE A 16 -3.55 -9.59 -0.67
CA PHE A 16 -2.89 -8.28 -0.64
C PHE A 16 -1.36 -8.40 -0.64
N ALA A 17 -0.81 -9.39 0.07
CA ALA A 17 0.62 -9.65 0.10
C ALA A 17 1.18 -9.98 -1.30
N PHE A 18 0.43 -10.75 -2.11
CA PHE A 18 0.85 -11.05 -3.48
C PHE A 18 0.58 -9.90 -4.44
N ALA A 19 -0.57 -9.24 -4.32
CA ALA A 19 -1.01 -8.23 -5.27
C ALA A 19 -0.30 -6.86 -5.08
N CYS A 20 0.05 -6.47 -3.85
CA CYS A 20 0.73 -5.20 -3.54
C CYS A 20 2.25 -5.23 -3.79
N THR A 21 2.66 -5.90 -4.86
CA THR A 21 4.06 -6.00 -5.30
C THR A 21 4.38 -5.13 -6.52
N ASP A 22 3.39 -4.37 -7.00
CA ASP A 22 3.36 -3.67 -8.30
C ASP A 22 3.74 -2.17 -8.23
N GLY A 23 4.71 -1.81 -7.38
CA GLY A 23 5.16 -0.41 -7.24
C GLY A 23 4.15 0.52 -6.55
N GLY A 24 3.09 -0.03 -5.96
CA GLY A 24 2.15 0.69 -5.09
C GLY A 24 0.81 1.01 -5.75
N TYR A 25 0.62 0.63 -7.02
CA TYR A 25 -0.62 0.86 -7.74
C TYR A 25 -1.79 0.07 -7.11
N THR A 26 -1.59 -1.22 -6.84
CA THR A 26 -2.63 -2.06 -6.25
C THR A 26 -2.96 -1.63 -4.83
N GLY A 27 -1.94 -1.35 -3.98
CA GLY A 27 -2.17 -0.88 -2.61
C GLY A 27 -2.98 0.41 -2.54
N ARG A 28 -2.73 1.36 -3.45
CA ARG A 28 -3.52 2.59 -3.59
C ARG A 28 -4.95 2.31 -4.05
N SER A 29 -5.11 1.40 -5.01
CA SER A 29 -6.43 1.02 -5.54
C SER A 29 -7.31 0.38 -4.45
N LEU A 30 -6.75 -0.54 -3.66
CA LEU A 30 -7.44 -1.16 -2.53
C LEU A 30 -7.92 -0.12 -1.50
N SER A 31 -7.08 0.86 -1.18
CA SER A 31 -7.43 1.96 -0.27
C SER A 31 -8.61 2.82 -0.74
N ALA A 32 -8.97 2.76 -2.03
CA ALA A 32 -10.07 3.50 -2.63
C ALA A 32 -11.38 2.67 -2.74
N VAL A 33 -11.33 1.34 -2.55
CA VAL A 33 -12.50 0.46 -2.73
C VAL A 33 -13.59 0.73 -1.69
N SER A 34 -13.22 0.72 -0.41
CA SER A 34 -14.13 1.01 0.71
C SER A 34 -13.34 1.33 1.98
N ARG A 35 -14.01 1.85 3.02
CA ARG A 35 -13.40 2.03 4.34
C ARG A 35 -12.85 0.73 4.92
N TYR A 36 -13.65 -0.35 4.84
CA TYR A 36 -13.22 -1.67 5.31
C TYR A 36 -11.95 -2.15 4.60
N ILE A 37 -11.93 -2.10 3.26
CA ILE A 37 -10.75 -2.55 2.48
C ILE A 37 -9.55 -1.66 2.72
N ARG A 38 -9.73 -0.34 2.87
CA ARG A 38 -8.65 0.57 3.27
C ARG A 38 -8.00 0.15 4.58
N ASP A 39 -8.80 -0.18 5.58
CA ASP A 39 -8.29 -0.52 6.91
C ASP A 39 -7.53 -1.85 6.88
N ILE A 40 -8.10 -2.89 6.26
CA ILE A 40 -7.46 -4.21 6.23
C ILE A 40 -6.28 -4.32 5.26
N SER A 41 -6.20 -3.46 4.23
CA SER A 41 -5.07 -3.42 3.29
C SER A 41 -3.94 -2.48 3.73
N SER A 42 -4.11 -1.76 4.84
CA SER A 42 -3.20 -0.71 5.29
C SER A 42 -1.74 -1.18 5.44
N SER A 43 -1.52 -2.38 5.98
CA SER A 43 -0.20 -3.00 6.13
C SER A 43 0.50 -3.33 4.81
N TYR A 44 -0.25 -3.42 3.70
CA TYR A 44 0.25 -3.77 2.38
C TYR A 44 0.37 -2.55 1.45
N LYS A 45 -0.19 -1.40 1.86
CA LYS A 45 -0.23 -0.16 1.06
C LYS A 45 1.15 0.30 0.59
N PHE A 46 2.15 0.17 1.45
CA PHE A 46 3.53 0.60 1.18
C PHE A 46 4.49 -0.58 1.00
N GLN A 47 3.96 -1.79 0.78
CA GLN A 47 4.80 -2.97 0.59
C GLN A 47 5.76 -2.82 -0.59
N SER A 48 5.27 -2.34 -1.73
CA SER A 48 6.06 -2.06 -2.93
C SER A 48 5.81 -0.63 -3.37
N VAL A 49 6.88 0.13 -3.61
CA VAL A 49 6.83 1.52 -4.02
C VAL A 49 7.85 1.74 -5.13
N ALA A 50 7.38 2.20 -6.29
CA ALA A 50 8.22 2.62 -7.41
C ALA A 50 8.14 4.14 -7.59
N LEU A 51 9.30 4.80 -7.58
CA LEU A 51 9.45 6.23 -7.74
C LEU A 51 10.32 6.50 -8.96
N HIS A 52 9.75 7.11 -9.99
CA HIS A 52 10.39 7.28 -11.29
C HIS A 52 11.03 8.64 -11.53
N HIS A 53 10.79 9.60 -10.65
CA HIS A 53 11.32 10.96 -10.80
C HIS A 53 11.40 11.67 -9.46
N THR A 54 12.27 12.67 -9.36
CA THR A 54 12.55 13.40 -8.11
C THR A 54 11.27 13.95 -7.45
N ARG A 55 10.29 14.42 -8.22
CA ARG A 55 9.00 14.89 -7.67
C ARG A 55 8.23 13.80 -6.91
N GLN A 56 8.27 12.56 -7.38
CA GLN A 56 7.62 11.42 -6.73
C GLN A 56 8.33 11.11 -5.42
N THR A 57 9.67 11.12 -5.41
CA THR A 57 10.48 10.91 -4.20
C THR A 57 10.19 11.95 -3.13
N VAL A 58 10.19 13.23 -3.48
CA VAL A 58 9.88 14.32 -2.54
C VAL A 58 8.46 14.19 -1.98
N SER A 59 7.48 13.96 -2.86
CA SER A 59 6.08 13.77 -2.44
C SER A 59 5.91 12.56 -1.51
N PHE A 60 6.56 11.45 -1.83
CA PHE A 60 6.51 10.25 -1.02
C PHE A 60 7.18 10.45 0.35
N ALA A 61 8.31 11.16 0.40
CA ALA A 61 8.95 11.53 1.66
C ALA A 61 8.02 12.37 2.56
N SER A 62 7.33 13.37 2.00
CA SER A 62 6.34 14.16 2.74
C SER A 62 5.17 13.31 3.26
N VAL A 63 4.75 12.27 2.53
CA VAL A 63 3.74 11.32 3.01
C VAL A 63 4.28 10.51 4.20
N LEU A 64 5.53 10.03 4.13
CA LEU A 64 6.15 9.26 5.20
C LEU A 64 6.36 10.08 6.47
N ASP A 65 6.62 11.39 6.36
CA ASP A 65 6.79 12.27 7.52
C ASP A 65 5.54 12.36 8.40
N GLY A 66 4.35 12.24 7.80
CA GLY A 66 3.08 12.18 8.53
C GLY A 66 2.79 10.83 9.19
N ILE A 67 3.62 9.80 8.98
CA ILE A 67 3.43 8.45 9.49
C ILE A 67 4.39 8.21 10.67
N PRO A 68 3.95 7.58 11.78
CA PRO A 68 4.86 7.20 12.88
C PRO A 68 6.02 6.31 12.38
N PRO A 69 7.26 6.48 12.89
CA PRO A 69 8.44 5.78 12.36
C PRO A 69 8.30 4.25 12.23
N HIS A 70 7.64 3.61 13.20
CA HIS A 70 7.42 2.16 13.23
C HIS A 70 6.41 1.67 12.16
N LEU A 71 5.71 2.58 11.48
CA LEU A 71 4.73 2.29 10.42
C LEU A 71 5.23 2.69 9.02
N ARG A 72 6.47 3.20 8.90
CA ARG A 72 7.06 3.65 7.61
C ARG A 72 7.68 2.52 6.78
N GLY A 73 7.41 1.26 7.11
CA GLY A 73 8.04 0.11 6.47
C GLY A 73 7.70 0.00 4.98
N VAL A 74 8.72 -0.05 4.14
CA VAL A 74 8.63 -0.35 2.70
C VAL A 74 9.49 -1.60 2.44
N ALA A 75 8.88 -2.66 1.92
CA ALA A 75 9.60 -3.92 1.68
C ALA A 75 10.38 -3.90 0.37
N PHE A 76 9.80 -3.31 -0.68
CA PHE A 76 10.40 -3.18 -1.99
C PHE A 76 10.35 -1.71 -2.43
N LEU A 77 11.52 -1.09 -2.53
CA LEU A 77 11.66 0.31 -2.95
C LEU A 77 12.47 0.38 -4.25
N PHE A 78 11.84 0.88 -5.30
CA PHE A 78 12.50 1.18 -6.57
C PHE A 78 12.56 2.70 -6.76
N ILE A 79 13.75 3.20 -7.09
CA ILE A 79 13.97 4.62 -7.40
C ILE A 79 14.74 4.70 -8.72
N SER A 80 14.14 5.38 -9.70
CA SER A 80 14.81 5.84 -10.92
C SER A 80 14.68 7.34 -11.06
N ASN A 81 15.60 7.97 -11.79
CA ASN A 81 15.66 9.40 -11.99
C ASN A 81 15.60 9.75 -13.47
#